data_AF-A0A7Y8SR01-F1
#
_entry.id   AF-A0A7Y8SR01-F1
#
_cell.length_a   1.000
_cell.length_b   1.000
_cell.length_c   1.000
_cell.angle_alpha   90.00
_cell.angle_beta   90.00
_cell.angle_gamma   90.00
#
_symmetry.space_group_name_H-M   'P 1'
#
loop_
_entity.id
_entity.type
_entity.pdbx_description
1 polymer ?
#
loop_
_entity_poly.entity_id
_entity_poly.type
_entity_poly.pdbx_seq_one_letter_code
_entity_poly.pdbx_strand_id
1 'polypeptide(L)'
;MKTPIRHIVPVLILASGFLAGADAVGVLLKTHGMAAAQEEGGENNRKKTLSPRTAEDLLKAQTLVQEKKYSEALAILNGVLERGNLTPYDRAFTLNFRAGIYATMENYQAALRDWQAALAIPDGLDARGKRDVTFALAKLYLITEDFPRAIDLLQRFINESGGEAPHEAYYLLAAAHVQLQKFQDARGPAITALDKAGAQAPARYFQLAAAILIALEDYKAAVPILERGLPLFPTNKDFWRNLQVAYAQTGREKEAFQILELMYIQNFEMTTSELRVLADQYRANNVPYKAVQLIEREIETGRLPKDFRTWRTLADAYLQAREWEKARVPLREAAKLSDDGNLFYDLCQSYFQDEEYRNAEQACTQAINKGGLRNAGNAWYYVGYARYEQENIDGAIEAMKRAAKFDNMKERAEKFIAFIEGEIEREKKLQEYLSTQPDNVLDELRREAEGADKPDVDLREAEGVALPEDGAAPAEPGAAPPAAGATE
;
A
#
# COMPACT_ATOMS: atom_id res chain seq x y z
N MET A 1 -19.85 3.82 -5.63
CA MET A 1 -19.68 4.90 -4.64
C MET A 1 -18.40 5.63 -4.98
N LYS A 2 -18.47 6.92 -5.36
CA LYS A 2 -17.28 7.74 -5.65
C LYS A 2 -16.63 8.12 -4.33
N THR A 3 -15.52 7.48 -3.99
CA THR A 3 -14.69 7.87 -2.83
C THR A 3 -14.16 9.28 -3.09
N PRO A 4 -14.32 10.24 -2.17
CA PRO A 4 -13.85 11.61 -2.40
C PRO A 4 -12.32 11.64 -2.54
N ILE A 5 -11.83 12.28 -3.61
CA ILE A 5 -10.42 12.48 -4.04
C ILE A 5 -9.56 13.25 -3.00
N ARG A 6 -10.08 13.48 -1.79
CA ARG A 6 -9.44 14.30 -0.73
C ARG A 6 -8.21 13.66 -0.08
N HIS A 7 -7.85 12.42 -0.42
CA HIS A 7 -6.79 11.68 0.30
C HIS A 7 -5.60 11.21 -0.57
N ILE A 8 -5.52 11.55 -1.86
CA ILE A 8 -4.49 11.00 -2.76
C ILE A 8 -3.25 11.88 -2.89
N VAL A 9 -3.36 13.21 -2.69
CA VAL A 9 -2.20 14.10 -2.74
C VAL A 9 -1.90 14.58 -1.32
N PRO A 10 -0.98 13.94 -0.58
CA PRO A 10 -0.44 14.58 0.62
C PRO A 10 0.06 15.95 0.20
N VAL A 11 -0.29 16.98 0.97
CA VAL A 11 0.27 18.32 0.84
C VAL A 11 1.78 18.16 0.78
N LEU A 12 2.36 18.29 -0.41
CA LEU A 12 3.80 18.31 -0.59
C LEU A 12 4.26 19.57 0.14
N ILE A 13 4.71 19.39 1.38
CA ILE A 13 5.23 20.45 2.23
C ILE A 13 6.47 20.98 1.50
N LEU A 14 6.28 22.05 0.74
CA LEU A 14 7.32 22.78 0.01
C LEU A 14 8.28 23.52 0.96
N ALA A 15 8.10 23.44 2.29
CA ALA A 15 8.68 24.41 3.21
C ALA A 15 10.15 24.15 3.63
N SER A 16 10.66 22.92 3.63
CA SER A 16 11.89 22.62 4.39
C SER A 16 13.21 22.63 3.61
N GLY A 17 13.21 22.86 2.29
CA GLY A 17 14.44 22.70 1.47
C GLY A 17 14.78 23.82 0.48
N PHE A 18 13.94 24.85 0.32
CA PHE A 18 14.13 25.84 -0.76
C PHE A 18 15.06 27.01 -0.41
N LEU A 19 15.32 27.24 0.87
CA LEU A 19 16.18 28.32 1.36
C LEU A 19 17.55 27.79 1.79
N ALA A 20 18.28 27.14 0.87
CA ALA A 20 19.75 27.17 0.96
C ALA A 20 20.25 28.59 0.61
N GLY A 21 19.75 29.60 1.33
CA GLY A 21 20.00 31.02 1.09
C GLY A 21 21.41 31.46 1.53
N ALA A 22 22.03 30.72 2.44
CA ALA A 22 23.40 31.02 2.89
C ALA A 22 24.45 30.77 1.79
N ASP A 23 24.30 29.70 1.00
CA ASP A 23 25.25 29.38 -0.08
C ASP A 23 25.02 30.26 -1.32
N ALA A 24 23.78 30.64 -1.61
CA ALA A 24 23.44 31.48 -2.77
C ALA A 24 24.03 32.90 -2.68
N VAL A 25 24.05 33.51 -1.49
CA VAL A 25 24.65 34.84 -1.26
C VAL A 25 26.18 34.81 -1.42
N GLY A 26 26.83 33.72 -1.00
CA GLY A 26 28.26 33.50 -1.19
C GLY A 26 28.66 33.31 -2.65
N VAL A 27 27.82 32.62 -3.44
CA VAL A 27 28.03 32.38 -4.87
C VAL A 27 27.78 33.66 -5.71
N LEU A 28 26.82 34.50 -5.33
CA LEU A 28 26.51 35.77 -6.03
C LEU A 28 27.70 36.74 -6.06
N LEU A 29 28.42 36.90 -4.94
CA LEU A 29 29.59 37.79 -4.86
C LEU A 29 30.85 37.20 -5.52
N LYS A 30 31.07 35.86 -5.45
CA LYS A 30 32.19 35.22 -6.15
C LYS A 30 32.05 35.28 -7.67
N THR A 31 30.81 35.17 -8.18
CA THR A 31 30.54 35.15 -9.63
C THR A 31 30.38 36.54 -10.26
N HIS A 32 29.88 37.54 -9.53
CA HIS A 32 29.62 38.89 -10.06
C HIS A 32 30.53 39.99 -9.48
N GLY A 33 31.18 39.77 -8.33
CA GLY A 33 31.96 40.79 -7.62
C GLY A 33 33.48 40.69 -7.77
N MET A 34 34.04 39.49 -8.00
CA MET A 34 35.50 39.28 -8.02
C MET A 34 36.09 38.73 -9.33
N ALA A 35 35.29 38.19 -10.25
CA ALA A 35 35.79 37.63 -11.53
C ALA A 35 36.00 38.71 -12.61
N ALA A 36 36.74 39.77 -12.29
CA ALA A 36 37.22 40.78 -13.23
C ALA A 36 38.75 40.76 -13.38
N ALA A 37 39.34 39.57 -13.35
CA ALA A 37 40.68 39.33 -13.86
C ALA A 37 40.67 37.98 -14.59
N GLN A 38 40.93 38.02 -15.90
CA GLN A 38 41.07 36.89 -16.84
C GLN A 38 39.79 36.18 -17.25
N GLU A 39 39.19 36.65 -18.35
CA GLU A 39 38.74 35.78 -19.45
C GLU A 39 38.48 36.66 -20.69
N GLU A 40 39.23 36.39 -21.76
CA GLU A 40 39.11 37.02 -23.07
C GLU A 40 37.92 36.40 -23.83
N GLY A 41 37.09 37.24 -24.47
CA GLY A 41 36.16 36.80 -25.50
C GLY A 41 34.85 37.57 -25.57
N GLY A 42 34.66 38.34 -26.67
CA GLY A 42 33.35 38.77 -27.17
C GLY A 42 32.98 40.23 -26.91
N GLU A 43 33.13 41.06 -27.94
CA GLU A 43 32.75 42.48 -27.97
C GLU A 43 31.24 42.71 -27.70
N ASN A 44 30.95 43.90 -27.14
CA ASN A 44 29.63 44.50 -26.90
C ASN A 44 28.80 44.21 -25.64
N ASN A 45 29.42 43.77 -24.53
CA ASN A 45 28.83 43.96 -23.18
C ASN A 45 29.88 44.55 -22.24
N ARG A 46 29.86 45.88 -22.00
CA ARG A 46 30.69 46.49 -20.95
C ARG A 46 30.31 45.84 -19.62
N LYS A 47 31.17 44.96 -19.08
CA LYS A 47 30.97 44.31 -17.77
C LYS A 47 30.67 45.39 -16.74
N LYS A 48 29.43 45.41 -16.21
CA LYS A 48 29.00 46.36 -15.18
C LYS A 48 29.70 45.98 -13.87
N THR A 49 30.42 46.92 -13.26
CA THR A 49 31.17 46.68 -12.02
C THR A 49 30.67 47.59 -10.90
N LEU A 50 30.80 47.11 -9.66
CA LEU A 50 30.50 47.90 -8.48
C LEU A 50 31.50 49.05 -8.34
N SER A 51 31.05 50.20 -7.87
CA SER A 51 31.97 51.27 -7.47
C SER A 51 32.85 50.80 -6.31
N PRO A 52 34.15 51.17 -6.24
CA PRO A 52 35.08 50.63 -5.25
C PRO A 52 34.59 50.76 -3.80
N ARG A 53 34.00 51.92 -3.46
CA ARG A 53 33.44 52.18 -2.14
C ARG A 53 32.25 51.27 -1.82
N THR A 54 31.35 51.06 -2.79
CA THR A 54 30.21 50.16 -2.63
C THR A 54 30.69 48.71 -2.48
N ALA A 55 31.65 48.28 -3.30
CA ALA A 55 32.23 46.95 -3.20
C ALA A 55 32.82 46.67 -1.80
N GLU A 56 33.57 47.62 -1.23
CA GLU A 56 34.14 47.50 0.12
C GLU A 56 33.05 47.31 1.20
N ASP A 57 31.98 48.10 1.15
CA ASP A 57 30.89 48.01 2.13
C ASP A 57 30.09 46.71 1.97
N LEU A 58 29.86 46.26 0.74
CA LEU A 58 29.18 45.00 0.46
C LEU A 58 30.02 43.80 0.93
N LEU A 59 31.34 43.85 0.82
CA LEU A 59 32.23 42.83 1.38
C LEU A 59 32.14 42.79 2.92
N LYS A 60 32.14 43.96 3.60
CA LYS A 60 31.92 44.03 5.06
C LYS A 60 30.58 43.43 5.46
N ALA A 61 29.51 43.79 4.74
CA ALA A 61 28.18 43.23 4.96
C ALA A 61 28.16 41.72 4.74
N GLN A 62 28.89 41.20 3.74
CA GLN A 62 29.03 39.76 3.50
C GLN A 62 29.71 39.04 4.66
N THR A 63 30.81 39.58 5.19
CA THR A 63 31.48 39.00 6.37
C THR A 63 30.52 38.92 7.56
N LEU A 64 29.74 39.97 7.80
CA LEU A 64 28.73 39.97 8.86
C LEU A 64 27.62 38.94 8.62
N VAL A 65 27.17 38.74 7.37
CA VAL A 65 26.21 37.68 7.02
C VAL A 65 26.79 36.29 7.30
N GLN A 66 28.07 36.06 6.98
CA GLN A 66 28.76 34.79 7.29
C GLN A 66 28.85 34.55 8.80
N GLU A 67 29.03 35.62 9.58
CA GLU A 67 28.98 35.60 11.04
C GLU A 67 27.54 35.56 11.62
N LYS A 68 26.52 35.47 10.76
CA LYS A 68 25.08 35.52 11.12
C LYS A 68 24.64 36.82 11.81
N LYS A 69 25.41 37.89 11.68
CA LYS A 69 25.11 39.24 12.20
C LYS A 69 24.26 40.03 11.20
N TYR A 70 23.04 39.53 10.95
CA TYR A 70 22.18 40.06 9.91
C TYR A 70 21.78 41.53 10.12
N SER A 71 21.48 41.93 11.37
CA SER A 71 21.11 43.31 11.68
C SER A 71 22.22 44.31 11.38
N GLU A 72 23.48 43.96 11.68
CA GLU A 72 24.65 44.80 11.39
C GLU A 72 24.91 44.88 9.88
N ALA A 73 24.79 43.76 9.17
CA ALA A 73 24.89 43.74 7.72
C ALA A 73 23.82 44.63 7.06
N LEU A 74 22.56 44.54 7.52
CA LEU A 74 21.47 45.38 7.04
C LEU A 74 21.73 46.86 7.29
N ALA A 75 22.33 47.24 8.43
CA ALA A 75 22.70 48.62 8.72
C ALA A 75 23.70 49.16 7.70
N ILE A 76 24.72 48.38 7.32
CA ILE A 76 25.67 48.75 6.27
C ILE A 76 24.95 48.94 4.92
N LEU A 77 24.12 47.99 4.50
CA LEU A 77 23.43 48.05 3.22
C LEU A 77 22.43 49.22 3.16
N ASN A 78 21.77 49.55 4.27
CA ASN A 78 20.92 50.74 4.37
C ASN A 78 21.73 52.02 4.18
N GLY A 79 22.88 52.15 4.85
CA GLY A 79 23.77 53.30 4.68
C GLY A 79 24.37 53.42 3.28
N VAL A 80 24.52 52.32 2.54
CA VAL A 80 24.85 52.36 1.10
C VAL A 80 23.68 52.97 0.32
N LEU A 81 22.45 52.48 0.54
CA LEU A 81 21.25 52.91 -0.20
C LEU A 81 20.82 54.36 0.04
N GLU A 82 21.25 54.96 1.14
CA GLU A 82 21.04 56.39 1.46
C GLU A 82 21.97 57.34 0.70
N ARG A 83 23.00 56.82 0.01
CA ARG A 83 23.95 57.65 -0.75
C ARG A 83 23.28 58.24 -2.00
N GLY A 84 23.35 59.56 -2.16
CA GLY A 84 22.76 60.26 -3.31
C GLY A 84 23.44 60.00 -4.66
N ASN A 85 24.65 59.40 -4.68
CA ASN A 85 25.46 59.22 -5.88
C ASN A 85 25.66 57.75 -6.30
N LEU A 86 24.76 56.84 -5.91
CA LEU A 86 24.83 55.45 -6.36
C LEU A 86 24.58 55.34 -7.86
N THR A 87 25.40 54.53 -8.54
CA THR A 87 25.07 54.10 -9.90
C THR A 87 23.81 53.21 -9.88
N PRO A 88 23.06 53.12 -11.01
CA PRO A 88 21.95 52.17 -11.11
C PRO A 88 22.35 50.74 -10.75
N TYR A 89 23.56 50.34 -11.14
CA TYR A 89 24.12 49.01 -10.85
C TYR A 89 24.40 48.81 -9.36
N ASP A 90 25.09 49.76 -8.71
CA ASP A 90 25.35 49.71 -7.27
C ASP A 90 24.05 49.62 -6.46
N ARG A 91 23.05 50.42 -6.84
CA ARG A 91 21.75 50.43 -6.17
C ARG A 91 21.03 49.10 -6.30
N ALA A 92 20.90 48.57 -7.52
CA ALA A 92 20.19 47.32 -7.76
C ALA A 92 20.91 46.11 -7.13
N PHE A 93 22.24 46.06 -7.19
CA PHE A 93 23.01 45.00 -6.54
C PHE A 93 22.86 45.06 -5.02
N THR A 94 22.90 46.25 -4.42
CA THR A 94 22.71 46.43 -2.97
C THR A 94 21.31 46.02 -2.54
N LEU A 95 20.27 46.39 -3.30
CA LEU A 95 18.89 45.94 -3.06
C LEU A 95 18.76 44.42 -3.15
N ASN A 96 19.35 43.80 -4.19
CA ASN A 96 19.35 42.35 -4.35
C ASN A 96 20.01 41.64 -3.15
N PHE A 97 21.15 42.16 -2.69
CA PHE A 97 21.83 41.58 -1.52
C PHE A 97 21.00 41.75 -0.24
N ARG A 98 20.43 42.94 -0.01
CA ARG A 98 19.58 43.19 1.15
C ARG A 98 18.32 42.30 1.15
N ALA A 99 17.71 42.10 -0.01
CA ALA A 99 16.60 41.17 -0.18
C ALA A 99 16.97 39.72 0.20
N GLY A 100 18.15 39.25 -0.20
CA GLY A 100 18.66 37.93 0.18
C GLY A 100 18.82 37.76 1.70
N ILE A 101 19.27 38.80 2.40
CA ILE A 101 19.33 38.80 3.87
C ILE A 101 17.91 38.77 4.45
N TYR A 102 17.00 39.62 3.96
CA TYR A 102 15.61 39.60 4.42
C TYR A 102 14.93 38.24 4.21
N ALA A 103 15.16 37.58 3.07
CA ALA A 103 14.63 36.24 2.80
C ALA A 103 15.21 35.19 3.76
N THR A 104 16.49 35.30 4.12
CA THR A 104 17.15 34.42 5.11
C THR A 104 16.58 34.62 6.51
N MET A 105 16.18 35.84 6.86
CA MET A 105 15.50 36.17 8.11
C MET A 105 13.99 35.93 8.07
N GLU A 106 13.49 35.27 7.02
CA GLU A 106 12.06 35.02 6.78
C GLU A 106 11.19 36.30 6.69
N ASN A 107 11.82 37.46 6.50
CA ASN A 107 11.13 38.73 6.24
C ASN A 107 10.79 38.83 4.75
N TYR A 108 9.88 37.96 4.31
CA TYR A 108 9.51 37.80 2.91
C TYR A 108 8.94 39.08 2.29
N GLN A 109 8.20 39.87 3.07
CA GLN A 109 7.65 41.14 2.56
C GLN A 109 8.73 42.17 2.24
N ALA A 110 9.78 42.27 3.05
CA ALA A 110 10.91 43.16 2.75
C ALA A 110 11.74 42.64 1.57
N ALA A 111 11.97 41.33 1.50
CA ALA A 111 12.67 40.71 0.37
C ALA A 111 11.94 40.92 -0.97
N LEU A 112 10.61 40.72 -0.99
CA LEU A 112 9.77 40.97 -2.16
C LEU A 112 9.93 42.42 -2.66
N ARG A 113 9.82 43.41 -1.75
CA ARG A 113 9.97 44.83 -2.11
C ARG A 113 11.33 45.13 -2.72
N ASP A 114 12.40 44.64 -2.11
CA ASP A 114 13.76 44.93 -2.55
C ASP A 114 14.12 44.26 -3.88
N TRP A 115 13.72 42.99 -4.10
CA TRP A 115 13.93 42.32 -5.38
C TRP A 115 13.10 42.93 -6.51
N GLN A 116 11.85 43.32 -6.25
CA GLN A 116 11.03 44.08 -7.21
C GLN A 116 11.67 45.42 -7.55
N ALA A 117 12.15 46.16 -6.54
CA ALA A 117 12.82 47.44 -6.74
C ALA A 117 14.14 47.26 -7.53
N ALA A 118 14.92 46.22 -7.27
CA ALA A 118 16.14 45.92 -8.01
C ALA A 118 15.87 45.66 -9.50
N LEU A 119 14.81 44.89 -9.82
CA LEU A 119 14.40 44.61 -11.20
C LEU A 119 13.82 45.84 -11.92
N ALA A 120 13.22 46.77 -11.18
CA ALA A 120 12.61 47.98 -11.73
C ALA A 120 13.63 49.05 -12.14
N ILE A 121 14.88 48.98 -11.66
CA ILE A 121 15.93 49.96 -12.00
C ILE A 121 16.40 49.74 -13.44
N PRO A 122 16.22 50.72 -14.35
CA PRO A 122 16.75 50.64 -15.71
C PRO A 122 18.26 50.45 -15.67
N ASP A 123 18.76 49.49 -16.46
CA ASP A 123 20.18 49.11 -16.49
C ASP A 123 20.81 48.75 -15.12
N GLY A 124 20.01 48.49 -14.08
CA GLY A 124 20.48 48.17 -12.74
C GLY A 124 21.10 46.78 -12.60
N LEU A 125 20.62 45.80 -13.37
CA LEU A 125 21.21 44.46 -13.40
C LEU A 125 21.60 44.10 -14.84
N ASP A 126 22.62 43.28 -15.00
CA ASP A 126 22.95 42.64 -16.27
C ASP A 126 21.97 41.48 -16.56
N ALA A 127 22.07 40.86 -17.74
CA ALA A 127 21.13 39.81 -18.14
C ALA A 127 21.16 38.59 -17.21
N ARG A 128 22.31 38.28 -16.61
CA ARG A 128 22.44 37.20 -15.63
C ARG A 128 21.78 37.58 -14.31
N GLY A 129 22.12 38.73 -13.74
CA GLY A 129 21.52 39.22 -12.50
C GLY A 129 20.00 39.37 -12.59
N LYS A 130 19.46 39.85 -13.72
CA LYS A 130 18.00 39.90 -13.94
C LYS A 130 17.37 38.51 -13.88
N ARG A 131 17.99 37.50 -14.50
CA ARG A 131 17.51 36.10 -14.47
C ARG A 131 17.57 35.54 -13.05
N ASP A 132 18.68 35.72 -12.35
CA ASP A 132 18.88 35.23 -10.98
C ASP A 132 17.84 35.83 -10.01
N VAL A 133 17.63 37.15 -10.07
CA VAL A 133 16.64 37.84 -9.23
C VAL A 133 15.21 37.45 -9.60
N THR A 134 14.90 37.27 -10.89
CA THR A 134 13.57 36.79 -11.33
C THR A 134 13.27 35.41 -10.76
N PHE A 135 14.23 34.50 -10.81
CA PHE A 135 14.06 33.16 -10.27
C PHE A 135 13.94 33.15 -8.74
N ALA A 136 14.73 33.96 -8.03
CA ALA A 136 14.60 34.14 -6.58
C ALA A 136 13.22 34.71 -6.19
N LEU A 137 12.75 35.72 -6.93
CA LEU A 137 11.43 36.32 -6.72
C LEU A 137 10.30 35.30 -6.96
N ALA A 138 10.41 34.46 -7.99
CA ALA A 138 9.46 33.39 -8.24
C ALA A 138 9.38 32.37 -7.10
N LYS A 139 10.53 31.92 -6.57
CA LYS A 139 10.59 31.04 -5.39
C LYS A 139 9.93 31.69 -4.18
N LEU A 140 10.16 32.99 -3.98
CA LEU A 140 9.57 33.72 -2.86
C LEU A 140 8.04 33.87 -2.99
N TYR A 141 7.52 34.05 -4.20
CA TYR A 141 6.08 34.00 -4.42
C TYR A 141 5.48 32.62 -4.14
N LEU A 142 6.19 31.52 -4.39
CA LEU A 142 5.72 30.19 -3.97
C LEU A 142 5.64 30.05 -2.45
N ILE A 143 6.64 30.55 -1.73
CA ILE A 143 6.69 30.52 -0.25
C ILE A 143 5.57 31.37 0.35
N THR A 144 5.28 32.51 -0.26
CA THR A 144 4.21 33.43 0.14
C THR A 144 2.85 33.07 -0.47
N GLU A 145 2.74 31.90 -1.10
CA GLU A 145 1.52 31.33 -1.68
C GLU A 145 0.87 32.18 -2.80
N ASP A 146 1.61 33.12 -3.39
CA ASP A 146 1.19 33.81 -4.61
C ASP A 146 1.56 32.99 -5.85
N PHE A 147 0.87 31.86 -6.00
CA PHE A 147 1.09 30.94 -7.10
C PHE A 147 0.91 31.58 -8.49
N PRO A 148 -0.09 32.45 -8.74
CA PRO A 148 -0.23 33.10 -10.04
C PRO A 148 1.01 33.91 -10.46
N ARG A 149 1.55 34.75 -9.56
CA ARG A 149 2.77 35.52 -9.87
C ARG A 149 4.00 34.62 -9.97
N ALA A 150 4.10 33.58 -9.14
CA ALA A 150 5.18 32.61 -9.26
C ALA A 150 5.18 31.90 -10.63
N ILE A 151 4.01 31.47 -11.09
CA ILE A 151 3.84 30.81 -12.40
C ILE A 151 4.27 31.75 -13.53
N ASP A 152 3.79 33.00 -13.56
CA ASP A 152 4.16 33.97 -14.59
C ASP A 152 5.69 34.17 -14.67
N LEU A 153 6.33 34.39 -13.52
CA LEU A 153 7.79 34.57 -13.47
C LEU A 153 8.55 33.30 -13.88
N LEU A 154 8.11 32.11 -13.46
CA LEU A 154 8.75 30.85 -13.84
C LEU A 154 8.62 30.59 -15.34
N GLN A 155 7.43 30.83 -15.91
CA GLN A 155 7.19 30.67 -17.34
C GLN A 155 8.10 31.60 -18.15
N ARG A 156 8.17 32.86 -17.74
CA ARG A 156 9.04 33.86 -18.35
C ARG A 156 10.51 33.47 -18.24
N PHE A 157 10.97 33.10 -17.05
CA PHE A 157 12.34 32.65 -16.80
C PHE A 157 12.70 31.44 -17.68
N ILE A 158 11.80 30.46 -17.80
CA ILE A 158 12.00 29.28 -18.65
C ILE A 158 12.09 29.68 -20.13
N ASN A 159 11.19 30.53 -20.61
CA ASN A 159 11.15 30.97 -22.00
C ASN A 159 12.41 31.78 -22.38
N GLU A 160 12.84 32.68 -21.51
CA GLU A 160 14.03 33.52 -21.71
C GLU A 160 15.34 32.73 -21.61
N SER A 161 15.32 31.54 -21.01
CA SER A 161 16.51 30.68 -20.88
C SER A 161 16.83 29.88 -22.15
N GLY A 162 16.03 29.97 -23.21
CA GLY A 162 16.34 29.34 -24.51
C GLY A 162 16.49 27.81 -24.48
N GLY A 163 15.83 27.13 -23.52
CA GLY A 163 15.92 25.68 -23.33
C GLY A 163 16.97 25.21 -22.30
N GLU A 164 17.81 26.13 -21.81
CA GLU A 164 18.84 25.87 -20.79
C GLU A 164 18.35 26.10 -19.36
N ALA A 165 17.04 26.31 -19.16
CA ALA A 165 16.49 26.49 -17.82
C ALA A 165 16.80 25.25 -16.94
N PRO A 166 17.24 25.45 -15.68
CA PRO A 166 17.50 24.36 -14.76
C PRO A 166 16.22 23.54 -14.52
N HIS A 167 16.40 22.23 -14.32
CA HIS A 167 15.28 21.31 -14.03
C HIS A 167 14.42 21.76 -12.83
N GLU A 168 15.01 22.49 -11.87
CA GLU A 168 14.31 23.07 -10.72
C GLU A 168 13.22 24.06 -11.12
N ALA A 169 13.41 24.86 -12.17
CA ALA A 169 12.38 25.81 -12.60
C ALA A 169 11.11 25.09 -13.08
N TYR A 170 11.28 24.00 -13.82
CA TYR A 170 10.15 23.17 -14.27
C TYR A 170 9.46 22.46 -13.10
N TYR A 171 10.23 21.95 -12.13
CA TYR A 171 9.66 21.34 -10.92
C TYR A 171 8.81 22.35 -10.14
N LEU A 172 9.34 23.55 -9.94
CA LEU A 172 8.65 24.64 -9.24
C LEU A 172 7.38 25.07 -9.97
N LEU A 173 7.43 25.14 -11.30
CA LEU A 173 6.27 25.47 -12.13
C LEU A 173 5.18 24.41 -11.97
N ALA A 174 5.53 23.12 -12.06
CA ALA A 174 4.60 22.02 -11.80
C ALA A 174 4.00 22.08 -10.40
N ALA A 175 4.84 22.30 -9.37
CA ALA A 175 4.39 22.38 -8.00
C ALA A 175 3.40 23.55 -7.80
N ALA A 176 3.66 24.71 -8.41
CA ALA A 176 2.76 25.86 -8.38
C ALA A 176 1.40 25.56 -9.01
N HIS A 177 1.39 24.88 -10.16
CA HIS A 177 0.15 24.42 -10.80
C HIS A 177 -0.61 23.43 -9.93
N VAL A 178 0.07 22.50 -9.25
CA VAL A 178 -0.55 21.54 -8.31
C VAL A 178 -1.23 22.25 -7.14
N GLN A 179 -0.62 23.31 -6.58
CA GLN A 179 -1.25 24.10 -5.51
C GLN A 179 -2.55 24.78 -5.96
N LEU A 180 -2.64 25.12 -7.24
CA LEU A 180 -3.87 25.62 -7.86
C LEU A 180 -4.81 24.52 -8.38
N GLN A 181 -4.51 23.24 -8.09
CA GLN A 181 -5.23 22.07 -8.59
C GLN A 181 -5.30 21.97 -10.13
N LYS A 182 -4.37 22.63 -10.83
CA LYS A 182 -4.24 22.63 -12.29
C LYS A 182 -3.37 21.47 -12.76
N PHE A 183 -3.82 20.24 -12.50
CA PHE A 183 -3.01 19.03 -12.78
C PHE A 183 -2.65 18.85 -14.26
N GLN A 184 -3.54 19.23 -15.17
CA GLN A 184 -3.26 19.17 -16.62
C GLN A 184 -2.09 20.09 -17.00
N ASP A 185 -2.10 21.33 -16.50
CA ASP A 185 -1.01 22.29 -16.73
C ASP A 185 0.30 21.86 -16.05
N ALA A 186 0.20 21.17 -14.90
CA ALA A 186 1.35 20.68 -14.15
C ALA A 186 2.08 19.51 -14.83
N ARG A 187 1.39 18.72 -15.66
CA ARG A 187 1.92 17.48 -16.26
C ARG A 187 3.19 17.72 -17.05
N GLY A 188 3.16 18.67 -17.99
CA GLY A 188 4.29 18.97 -18.88
C GLY A 188 5.56 19.40 -18.12
N PRO A 189 5.46 20.42 -17.25
CA PRO A 189 6.59 20.86 -16.42
C PRO A 189 7.11 19.76 -15.49
N ALA A 190 6.25 18.92 -14.90
CA ALA A 190 6.70 17.84 -14.00
C ALA A 190 7.54 16.79 -14.73
N ILE A 191 7.08 16.33 -15.90
CA ILE A 191 7.81 15.37 -16.73
C ILE A 191 9.13 15.99 -17.21
N THR A 192 9.09 17.25 -17.67
CA THR A 192 10.29 17.96 -18.13
C THR A 192 11.33 18.11 -17.01
N ALA A 193 10.89 18.41 -15.79
CA ALA A 193 11.77 18.50 -14.63
C ALA A 193 12.45 17.16 -14.33
N LEU A 194 11.68 16.06 -14.35
CA LEU A 194 12.17 14.71 -14.11
C LEU A 194 13.19 14.28 -15.18
N ASP A 195 12.86 14.47 -16.46
CA ASP A 195 13.71 14.04 -17.56
C ASP A 195 15.00 14.87 -17.64
N LYS A 196 14.93 16.19 -17.42
CA LYS A 196 16.12 17.05 -17.36
C LYS A 196 17.04 16.73 -16.19
N ALA A 197 16.49 16.32 -15.05
CA ALA A 197 17.31 15.91 -13.90
C ALA A 197 17.92 14.50 -14.10
N GLY A 198 17.34 13.68 -14.98
CA GLY A 198 17.91 12.41 -15.43
C GLY A 198 18.09 11.41 -14.28
N ALA A 199 19.21 10.68 -14.29
CA ALA A 199 19.51 9.65 -13.29
C ALA A 199 19.72 10.22 -11.87
N GLN A 200 20.02 11.51 -11.74
CA GLN A 200 20.24 12.19 -10.45
C GLN A 200 18.97 12.90 -9.94
N ALA A 201 17.83 12.67 -10.59
CA ALA A 201 16.56 13.28 -10.20
C ALA A 201 16.22 12.95 -8.74
N PRO A 202 15.96 13.95 -7.88
CA PRO A 202 15.56 13.71 -6.50
C PRO A 202 14.22 12.96 -6.43
N ALA A 203 13.99 12.17 -5.38
CA ALA A 203 12.75 11.42 -5.17
C ALA A 203 11.48 12.28 -5.35
N ARG A 204 11.51 13.52 -4.87
CA ARG A 204 10.38 14.47 -4.98
C ARG A 204 9.94 14.75 -6.43
N TYR A 205 10.81 14.60 -7.42
CA TYR A 205 10.47 14.83 -8.83
C TYR A 205 9.61 13.69 -9.37
N PHE A 206 10.02 12.45 -9.09
CA PHE A 206 9.23 11.27 -9.41
C PHE A 206 7.89 11.29 -8.65
N GLN A 207 7.90 11.61 -7.35
CA GLN A 207 6.68 11.70 -6.55
C GLN A 207 5.70 12.74 -7.10
N LEU A 208 6.19 13.95 -7.44
CA LEU A 208 5.35 14.99 -8.04
C LEU A 208 4.76 14.55 -9.38
N ALA A 209 5.60 14.02 -10.28
CA ALA A 209 5.14 13.56 -11.59
C ALA A 209 4.12 12.41 -11.47
N ALA A 210 4.38 11.41 -10.64
CA ALA A 210 3.46 10.31 -10.40
C ALA A 210 2.14 10.78 -9.76
N ALA A 211 2.20 11.66 -8.77
CA ALA A 211 1.00 12.21 -8.13
C ALA A 211 0.13 13.01 -9.12
N ILE A 212 0.73 13.80 -10.00
CA ILE A 212 0.01 14.51 -11.06
C ILE A 212 -0.66 13.51 -12.01
N LEU A 213 0.05 12.49 -12.49
CA LEU A 213 -0.51 11.50 -13.42
C LEU A 213 -1.64 10.68 -12.78
N ILE A 214 -1.48 10.29 -11.51
CA ILE A 214 -2.52 9.60 -10.73
C ILE A 214 -3.74 10.50 -10.53
N ALA A 215 -3.56 11.78 -10.23
CA ALA A 215 -4.67 12.74 -10.10
C ALA A 215 -5.41 12.97 -11.42
N LEU A 216 -4.72 12.76 -12.55
CA LEU A 216 -5.31 12.76 -13.89
C LEU A 216 -5.88 11.40 -14.31
N GLU A 217 -5.86 10.40 -13.43
CA GLU A 217 -6.22 9.00 -13.69
C GLU A 217 -5.41 8.36 -14.86
N ASP A 218 -4.27 8.96 -15.22
CA ASP A 218 -3.35 8.45 -16.25
C ASP A 218 -2.35 7.46 -15.61
N TYR A 219 -2.90 6.37 -15.07
CA TYR A 219 -2.11 5.32 -14.42
C TYR A 219 -1.12 4.67 -15.39
N LYS A 220 -1.47 4.58 -16.68
CA LYS A 220 -0.59 4.03 -17.73
C LYS A 220 0.70 4.84 -17.85
N ALA A 221 0.63 6.17 -17.77
CA ALA A 221 1.83 7.01 -17.76
C ALA A 221 2.54 7.03 -16.39
N ALA A 222 1.80 6.84 -15.28
CA ALA A 222 2.39 6.82 -13.94
C ALA A 222 3.29 5.60 -13.70
N VAL A 223 2.89 4.42 -14.18
CA VAL A 223 3.62 3.16 -14.03
C VAL A 223 5.12 3.27 -14.37
N PRO A 224 5.53 3.69 -15.59
CA PRO A 224 6.96 3.74 -15.93
C PRO A 224 7.76 4.74 -15.09
N ILE A 225 7.13 5.82 -14.60
CA ILE A 225 7.79 6.76 -13.68
C ILE A 225 8.05 6.10 -12.33
N LEU A 226 7.04 5.40 -11.81
CA LEU A 226 7.12 4.71 -10.52
C LEU A 226 8.08 3.51 -10.58
N GLU A 227 8.04 2.71 -11.66
CA GLU A 227 8.99 1.60 -11.91
C GLU A 227 10.44 2.10 -12.00
N ARG A 228 10.69 3.25 -12.65
CA ARG A 228 12.02 3.88 -12.68
C ARG A 228 12.47 4.38 -11.31
N GLY A 229 11.55 4.94 -10.52
CA GLY A 229 11.87 5.52 -9.22
C GLY A 229 12.07 4.49 -8.11
N LEU A 230 11.35 3.37 -8.15
CA LEU A 230 11.40 2.33 -7.12
C LEU A 230 12.81 1.81 -6.80
N PRO A 231 13.66 1.41 -7.77
CA PRO A 231 15.01 0.94 -7.48
C PRO A 231 15.95 2.05 -6.99
N LEU A 232 15.64 3.33 -7.28
CA LEU A 232 16.43 4.47 -6.82
C LEU A 232 16.06 4.86 -5.38
N PHE A 233 14.82 4.61 -4.97
CA PHE A 233 14.29 4.98 -3.65
C PHE A 233 13.59 3.79 -2.97
N PRO A 234 14.26 2.65 -2.78
CA PRO A 234 13.62 1.41 -2.34
C PRO A 234 13.06 1.49 -0.93
N THR A 235 13.54 2.41 -0.08
CA THR A 235 13.04 2.62 1.29
C THR A 235 11.87 3.59 1.36
N ASN A 236 11.48 4.22 0.25
CA ASN A 236 10.39 5.19 0.23
C ASN A 236 9.04 4.48 -0.04
N LYS A 237 8.26 4.30 1.03
CA LYS A 237 6.97 3.60 1.02
C LYS A 237 5.99 4.14 -0.04
N ASP A 238 6.00 5.45 -0.29
CA ASP A 238 5.04 6.06 -1.22
C ASP A 238 5.23 5.56 -2.65
N PHE A 239 6.46 5.21 -3.05
CA PHE A 239 6.70 4.61 -4.36
C PHE A 239 6.04 3.24 -4.49
N TRP A 240 6.25 2.37 -3.50
CA TRP A 240 5.63 1.04 -3.47
C TRP A 240 4.11 1.16 -3.51
N ARG A 241 3.53 1.99 -2.65
CA ARG A 241 2.08 2.18 -2.57
C ARG A 241 1.50 2.74 -3.87
N ASN A 242 2.11 3.78 -4.45
CA ASN A 242 1.61 4.38 -5.68
C ASN A 242 1.76 3.42 -6.86
N LEU A 243 2.83 2.61 -6.91
CA LEU A 243 3.01 1.59 -7.94
C LEU A 243 1.98 0.47 -7.80
N GLN A 244 1.71 0.01 -6.58
CA GLN A 244 0.66 -0.97 -6.29
C GLN A 244 -0.70 -0.52 -6.83
N VAL A 245 -1.07 0.73 -6.54
CA VAL A 245 -2.33 1.33 -7.02
C VAL A 245 -2.32 1.44 -8.54
N ALA A 246 -1.24 1.92 -9.14
CA ALA A 246 -1.13 2.09 -10.59
C ALA A 246 -1.21 0.75 -11.34
N TYR A 247 -0.61 -0.32 -10.80
CA TYR A 247 -0.77 -1.68 -11.33
C TYR A 247 -2.21 -2.17 -11.23
N ALA A 248 -2.86 -2.02 -10.08
CA ALA A 248 -4.26 -2.44 -9.92
C ALA A 248 -5.19 -1.72 -10.92
N GLN A 249 -5.02 -0.40 -11.09
CA GLN A 249 -5.85 0.41 -12.01
C GLN A 249 -5.56 0.15 -13.49
N THR A 250 -4.44 -0.49 -13.81
CA THR A 250 -4.07 -0.87 -15.18
C THR A 250 -4.36 -2.36 -15.47
N GLY A 251 -5.05 -3.07 -14.57
CA GLY A 251 -5.38 -4.49 -14.72
C GLY A 251 -4.22 -5.44 -14.44
N ARG A 252 -3.10 -4.93 -13.91
CA ARG A 252 -1.91 -5.69 -13.52
C ARG A 252 -2.05 -6.19 -12.07
N GLU A 253 -3.12 -6.93 -11.80
CA GLU A 253 -3.50 -7.33 -10.44
C GLU A 253 -2.45 -8.22 -9.75
N LYS A 254 -1.81 -9.11 -10.52
CA LYS A 254 -0.75 -9.98 -10.00
C LYS A 254 0.45 -9.17 -9.52
N GLU A 255 0.90 -8.19 -10.31
CA GLU A 255 2.00 -7.32 -9.90
C GLU A 255 1.60 -6.39 -8.74
N ALA A 256 0.35 -5.91 -8.70
CA ALA A 256 -0.14 -5.14 -7.56
C ALA A 256 -0.08 -5.97 -6.26
N PHE A 257 -0.50 -7.23 -6.31
CA PHE A 257 -0.39 -8.15 -5.19
C PHE A 257 1.08 -8.39 -4.78
N GLN A 258 1.98 -8.62 -5.74
CA GLN A 258 3.41 -8.79 -5.47
C GLN A 258 4.03 -7.56 -4.79
N ILE A 259 3.68 -6.35 -5.23
CA ILE A 259 4.14 -5.12 -4.58
C ILE A 259 3.65 -5.06 -3.13
N LEU A 260 2.39 -5.40 -2.86
CA LEU A 260 1.84 -5.42 -1.51
C LEU A 260 2.51 -6.48 -0.61
N GLU A 261 2.78 -7.67 -1.15
CA GLU A 261 3.53 -8.72 -0.45
C GLU A 261 4.97 -8.27 -0.14
N LEU A 262 5.66 -7.66 -1.11
CA LEU A 262 7.02 -7.13 -0.92
C LEU A 262 7.05 -6.03 0.13
N MET A 263 6.04 -5.15 0.15
CA MET A 263 5.93 -4.12 1.19
C MET A 263 5.84 -4.75 2.59
N TYR A 264 5.04 -5.81 2.73
CA TYR A 264 4.90 -6.54 3.99
C TYR A 264 6.20 -7.25 4.40
N ILE A 265 6.88 -7.93 3.46
CA ILE A 265 8.17 -8.62 3.71
C ILE A 265 9.26 -7.63 4.14
N GLN A 266 9.27 -6.43 3.56
CA GLN A 266 10.21 -5.37 3.92
C GLN A 266 9.86 -4.64 5.23
N ASN A 267 8.83 -5.09 5.95
CA ASN A 267 8.35 -4.49 7.20
C ASN A 267 7.99 -3.00 7.06
N PHE A 268 7.47 -2.59 5.89
CA PHE A 268 6.81 -1.30 5.81
C PHE A 268 5.62 -1.28 6.78
N GLU A 269 5.36 -0.11 7.37
CA GLU A 269 4.12 0.08 8.13
C GLU A 269 2.94 -0.18 7.19
N MET A 270 2.04 -1.08 7.56
CA MET A 270 0.87 -1.44 6.76
C MET A 270 -0.39 -1.04 7.51
N THR A 271 -1.35 -0.46 6.80
CA THR A 271 -2.68 -0.17 7.36
C THR A 271 -3.49 -1.47 7.51
N THR A 272 -4.47 -1.48 8.43
CA THR A 272 -5.41 -2.59 8.56
C THR A 272 -6.09 -2.95 7.24
N SER A 273 -6.39 -1.95 6.39
CA SER A 273 -6.97 -2.19 5.07
C SER A 273 -6.00 -2.90 4.13
N GLU A 274 -4.73 -2.48 4.09
CA GLU A 274 -3.69 -3.11 3.26
C GLU A 274 -3.42 -4.55 3.71
N LEU A 275 -3.38 -4.81 5.02
CA LEU A 275 -3.24 -6.17 5.56
C LEU A 275 -4.41 -7.07 5.19
N ARG A 276 -5.64 -6.56 5.25
CA ARG A 276 -6.84 -7.30 4.82
C ARG A 276 -6.81 -7.62 3.34
N VAL A 277 -6.47 -6.64 2.51
CA VAL A 277 -6.31 -6.86 1.07
C VAL A 277 -5.24 -7.92 0.81
N LEU A 278 -4.10 -7.87 1.51
CA LEU A 278 -3.05 -8.87 1.35
C LEU A 278 -3.52 -10.28 1.74
N ALA A 279 -4.24 -10.42 2.85
CA ALA A 279 -4.84 -11.68 3.26
C ALA A 279 -5.86 -12.22 2.25
N ASP A 280 -6.76 -11.36 1.78
CA ASP A 280 -7.76 -11.72 0.76
C ASP A 280 -7.08 -12.15 -0.55
N GLN A 281 -5.99 -11.48 -0.94
CA GLN A 281 -5.21 -11.82 -2.13
C GLN A 281 -4.45 -13.14 -2.00
N TYR A 282 -3.88 -13.46 -0.83
CA TYR A 282 -3.26 -14.76 -0.59
C TYR A 282 -4.27 -15.91 -0.79
N ARG A 283 -5.48 -15.74 -0.28
CA ARG A 283 -6.56 -16.72 -0.50
C ARG A 283 -6.96 -16.83 -1.96
N ALA A 284 -7.16 -15.70 -2.64
CA ALA A 284 -7.56 -15.66 -4.05
C ALA A 284 -6.52 -16.28 -4.99
N ASN A 285 -5.24 -16.22 -4.61
CA ASN A 285 -4.12 -16.80 -5.37
C ASN A 285 -3.72 -18.21 -4.87
N ASN A 286 -4.64 -18.95 -4.23
CA ASN A 286 -4.46 -20.34 -3.79
C ASN A 286 -3.26 -20.57 -2.85
N VAL A 287 -2.91 -19.58 -2.03
CA VAL A 287 -1.90 -19.71 -0.95
C VAL A 287 -2.52 -19.39 0.43
N PRO A 288 -3.61 -20.07 0.83
CA PRO A 288 -4.40 -19.72 2.01
C PRO A 288 -3.61 -19.82 3.32
N TYR A 289 -2.61 -20.68 3.41
CA TYR A 289 -1.80 -20.80 4.63
C TYR A 289 -0.95 -19.54 4.89
N LYS A 290 -0.49 -18.82 3.85
CA LYS A 290 0.16 -17.52 4.02
C LYS A 290 -0.81 -16.47 4.60
N ALA A 291 -2.08 -16.51 4.20
CA ALA A 291 -3.11 -15.66 4.80
C ALA A 291 -3.29 -15.97 6.30
N VAL A 292 -3.31 -17.24 6.69
CA VAL A 292 -3.35 -17.65 8.10
C VAL A 292 -2.18 -17.03 8.88
N GLN A 293 -0.95 -17.27 8.43
CA GLN A 293 0.25 -16.78 9.11
C GLN A 293 0.27 -15.25 9.24
N LEU A 294 -0.17 -14.54 8.20
CA LEU A 294 -0.33 -13.10 8.26
C LEU A 294 -1.38 -12.74 9.30
N ILE A 295 -2.61 -13.25 9.20
CA ILE A 295 -3.70 -12.80 10.06
C ILE A 295 -3.40 -13.08 11.54
N GLU A 296 -2.87 -14.26 11.88
CA GLU A 296 -2.48 -14.60 13.26
C GLU A 296 -1.46 -13.60 13.82
N ARG A 297 -0.34 -13.40 13.11
CA ARG A 297 0.70 -12.44 13.52
C ARG A 297 0.15 -11.02 13.66
N GLU A 298 -0.71 -10.61 12.74
CA GLU A 298 -1.26 -9.25 12.73
C GLU A 298 -2.34 -9.04 13.80
N ILE A 299 -3.04 -10.09 14.22
CA ILE A 299 -3.91 -10.09 15.41
C ILE A 299 -3.06 -9.97 16.68
N GLU A 300 -1.98 -10.75 16.80
CA GLU A 300 -1.08 -10.74 17.98
C GLU A 300 -0.41 -9.38 18.18
N THR A 301 0.03 -8.76 17.09
CA THR A 301 0.62 -7.42 17.10
C THR A 301 -0.42 -6.29 17.20
N GLY A 302 -1.71 -6.61 17.19
CA GLY A 302 -2.81 -5.65 17.33
C GLY A 302 -3.09 -4.79 16.10
N ARG A 303 -2.45 -5.06 14.95
CA ARG A 303 -2.66 -4.32 13.69
C ARG A 303 -3.92 -4.75 12.94
N LEU A 304 -4.34 -6.01 13.11
CA LEU A 304 -5.67 -6.47 12.73
C LEU A 304 -6.58 -6.57 13.99
N PRO A 305 -7.74 -5.89 14.00
CA PRO A 305 -8.68 -6.00 15.10
C PRO A 305 -9.35 -7.37 15.10
N LYS A 306 -9.69 -7.89 16.29
CA LYS A 306 -10.44 -9.13 16.51
C LYS A 306 -11.95 -8.95 16.25
N ASP A 307 -12.29 -8.44 15.08
CA ASP A 307 -13.68 -8.23 14.65
C ASP A 307 -14.19 -9.38 13.76
N PHE A 308 -15.48 -9.31 13.39
CA PHE A 308 -16.11 -10.32 12.54
C PHE A 308 -15.35 -10.57 11.25
N ARG A 309 -14.89 -9.50 10.57
CA ARG A 309 -14.21 -9.63 9.28
C ARG A 309 -12.88 -10.37 9.43
N THR A 310 -12.09 -10.01 10.42
CA THR A 310 -10.80 -10.67 10.66
C THR A 310 -10.99 -12.15 11.02
N TRP A 311 -11.92 -12.47 11.94
CA TRP A 311 -12.19 -13.86 12.31
C TRP A 311 -12.75 -14.68 11.15
N ARG A 312 -13.65 -14.10 10.35
CA ARG A 312 -14.20 -14.78 9.18
C ARG A 312 -13.13 -15.07 8.15
N THR A 313 -12.28 -14.10 7.82
CA THR A 313 -11.19 -14.32 6.86
C THR A 313 -10.20 -15.38 7.36
N LEU A 314 -9.88 -15.40 8.66
CA LEU A 314 -9.00 -16.41 9.25
C LEU A 314 -9.63 -17.82 9.20
N ALA A 315 -10.91 -17.93 9.59
CA ALA A 315 -11.67 -19.17 9.49
C ALA A 315 -11.66 -19.72 8.07
N ASP A 316 -12.02 -18.88 7.10
CA ASP A 316 -12.01 -19.27 5.69
C ASP A 316 -10.62 -19.70 5.20
N ALA A 317 -9.56 -19.01 5.64
CA ALA A 317 -8.19 -19.34 5.24
C ALA A 317 -7.79 -20.72 5.76
N TYR A 318 -8.12 -21.07 7.00
CA TYR A 318 -7.90 -22.42 7.54
C TYR A 318 -8.71 -23.48 6.79
N LEU A 319 -10.00 -23.22 6.53
CA LEU A 319 -10.84 -24.17 5.78
C LEU A 319 -10.30 -24.42 4.36
N GLN A 320 -9.86 -23.37 3.66
CA GLN A 320 -9.22 -23.49 2.34
C GLN A 320 -7.87 -24.23 2.40
N ALA A 321 -7.16 -24.12 3.52
CA ALA A 321 -5.92 -24.86 3.77
C ALA A 321 -6.16 -26.29 4.28
N ARG A 322 -7.44 -26.74 4.44
CA ARG A 322 -7.83 -28.03 5.03
C ARG A 322 -7.35 -28.23 6.48
N GLU A 323 -7.20 -27.14 7.22
CA GLU A 323 -6.81 -27.13 8.63
C GLU A 323 -8.06 -27.05 9.51
N TRP A 324 -8.88 -28.11 9.49
CA TRP A 324 -10.22 -28.13 10.10
C TRP A 324 -10.20 -27.84 11.59
N GLU A 325 -9.30 -28.49 12.34
CA GLU A 325 -9.15 -28.29 13.78
C GLU A 325 -8.86 -26.82 14.12
N LYS A 326 -7.90 -26.21 13.42
CA LYS A 326 -7.49 -24.82 13.68
C LYS A 326 -8.56 -23.82 13.27
N ALA A 327 -9.41 -24.14 12.28
CA ALA A 327 -10.53 -23.29 11.88
C ALA A 327 -11.58 -23.09 12.98
N ARG A 328 -11.67 -24.01 13.95
CA ARG A 328 -12.76 -24.04 14.95
C ARG A 328 -12.84 -22.79 15.83
N VAL A 329 -11.69 -22.28 16.29
CA VAL A 329 -11.67 -21.07 17.14
C VAL A 329 -12.09 -19.82 16.34
N PRO A 330 -11.47 -19.50 15.20
CA PRO A 330 -11.93 -18.41 14.34
C PRO A 330 -13.40 -18.54 13.90
N LEU A 331 -13.85 -19.75 13.55
CA LEU A 331 -15.24 -20.01 13.19
C LEU A 331 -16.18 -19.68 14.34
N ARG A 332 -15.87 -20.12 15.55
CA ARG A 332 -16.67 -19.85 16.74
C ARG A 332 -16.72 -18.36 17.06
N GLU A 333 -15.59 -17.66 17.01
CA GLU A 333 -15.55 -16.21 17.28
C GLU A 333 -16.29 -15.41 16.21
N ALA A 334 -16.12 -15.75 14.93
CA ALA A 334 -16.90 -15.15 13.84
C ALA A 334 -18.39 -15.47 13.96
N ALA A 335 -18.77 -16.69 14.32
CA ALA A 335 -20.16 -17.12 14.47
C ALA A 335 -20.88 -16.39 15.59
N LYS A 336 -20.21 -16.05 16.70
CA LYS A 336 -20.76 -15.21 17.77
C LYS A 336 -21.15 -13.82 17.27
N LEU A 337 -20.39 -13.27 16.33
CA LEU A 337 -20.57 -11.94 15.75
C LEU A 337 -21.45 -11.93 14.49
N SER A 338 -21.78 -13.10 13.92
CA SER A 338 -22.66 -13.25 12.76
C SER A 338 -24.13 -13.02 13.11
N ASP A 339 -24.93 -12.62 12.13
CA ASP A 339 -26.40 -12.55 12.24
C ASP A 339 -27.10 -13.88 11.88
N ASP A 340 -26.37 -14.81 11.26
CA ASP A 340 -26.90 -16.10 10.81
C ASP A 340 -26.09 -17.31 11.33
N GLY A 341 -26.64 -18.50 11.12
CA GLY A 341 -26.06 -19.76 11.55
C GLY A 341 -25.02 -20.37 10.62
N ASN A 342 -24.69 -19.75 9.47
CA ASN A 342 -23.85 -20.41 8.46
C ASN A 342 -22.44 -20.71 8.99
N LEU A 343 -21.88 -19.86 9.86
CA LEU A 343 -20.58 -20.11 10.47
C LEU A 343 -20.58 -21.20 11.54
N PHE A 344 -21.72 -21.40 12.23
CA PHE A 344 -21.89 -22.56 13.10
C PHE A 344 -22.05 -23.85 12.29
N TYR A 345 -22.62 -23.76 11.09
CA TYR A 345 -22.67 -24.90 10.16
C TYR A 345 -21.27 -25.25 9.63
N ASP A 346 -20.46 -24.25 9.23
CA ASP A 346 -19.05 -24.48 8.88
C ASP A 346 -18.28 -25.10 10.06
N LEU A 347 -18.54 -24.64 11.30
CA LEU A 347 -17.97 -25.22 12.52
C LEU A 347 -18.40 -26.68 12.73
N CYS A 348 -19.67 -27.00 12.50
CA CYS A 348 -20.17 -28.36 12.54
C CYS A 348 -19.43 -29.26 11.56
N GLN A 349 -19.26 -28.81 10.31
CA GLN A 349 -18.51 -29.54 9.30
C GLN A 349 -17.05 -29.75 9.71
N SER A 350 -16.41 -28.75 10.33
CA SER A 350 -15.03 -28.89 10.81
C SER A 350 -14.88 -29.95 11.93
N TYR A 351 -15.87 -30.11 12.81
CA TYR A 351 -15.88 -31.19 13.79
C TYR A 351 -16.15 -32.56 13.15
N PHE A 352 -17.00 -32.59 12.13
CA PHE A 352 -17.33 -33.81 11.39
C PHE A 352 -16.12 -34.43 10.68
N GLN A 353 -15.22 -33.60 10.12
CA GLN A 353 -14.02 -34.08 9.43
C GLN A 353 -13.06 -34.83 10.35
N ASP A 354 -13.10 -34.54 11.65
CA ASP A 354 -12.28 -35.19 12.68
C ASP A 354 -13.12 -36.17 13.53
N GLU A 355 -14.31 -36.58 13.05
CA GLU A 355 -15.23 -37.53 13.70
C GLU A 355 -15.66 -37.13 15.13
N GLU A 356 -15.58 -35.85 15.47
CA GLU A 356 -16.02 -35.31 16.76
C GLU A 356 -17.55 -35.13 16.77
N TYR A 357 -18.28 -36.22 16.60
CA TYR A 357 -19.74 -36.21 16.37
C TYR A 357 -20.53 -35.47 17.44
N ARG A 358 -20.13 -35.58 18.71
CA ARG A 358 -20.78 -34.85 19.81
C ARG A 358 -20.66 -33.32 19.67
N ASN A 359 -19.47 -32.83 19.28
CA ASN A 359 -19.23 -31.41 19.08
C ASN A 359 -19.90 -30.93 17.78
N ALA A 360 -19.90 -31.78 16.76
CA ALA A 360 -20.58 -31.50 15.50
C ALA A 360 -22.09 -31.35 15.68
N GLU A 361 -22.75 -32.26 16.40
CA GLU A 361 -24.18 -32.16 16.73
C GLU A 361 -24.51 -30.82 17.41
N GLN A 362 -23.70 -30.42 18.40
CA GLN A 362 -23.89 -29.16 19.11
C GLN A 362 -23.77 -27.95 18.17
N ALA A 363 -22.72 -27.91 17.35
CA ALA A 363 -22.49 -26.82 16.41
C ALA A 363 -23.60 -26.74 15.35
N CYS A 364 -24.02 -27.87 14.76
CA CYS A 364 -25.12 -27.88 13.80
C CYS A 364 -26.45 -27.46 14.44
N THR A 365 -26.71 -27.86 15.69
CA THR A 365 -27.91 -27.44 16.42
C THR A 365 -27.89 -25.93 16.69
N GLN A 366 -26.73 -25.36 17.05
CA GLN A 366 -26.55 -23.91 17.17
C GLN A 366 -26.79 -23.20 15.84
N ALA A 367 -26.28 -23.76 14.73
CA ALA A 367 -26.51 -23.24 13.38
C ALA A 367 -27.99 -23.16 13.04
N ILE A 368 -28.73 -24.25 13.30
CA ILE A 368 -30.17 -24.34 13.04
C ILE A 368 -30.95 -23.34 13.90
N ASN A 369 -30.66 -23.28 15.21
CA ASN A 369 -31.35 -22.39 16.13
C ASN A 369 -31.10 -20.92 15.81
N LYS A 370 -29.92 -20.57 15.30
CA LYS A 370 -29.59 -19.21 14.88
C LYS A 370 -30.30 -18.79 13.59
N GLY A 371 -30.69 -19.74 12.74
CA GLY A 371 -31.44 -19.48 11.51
C GLY A 371 -30.60 -18.86 10.38
N GLY A 372 -31.25 -18.47 9.28
CA GLY A 372 -30.56 -17.89 8.11
C GLY A 372 -29.63 -18.86 7.35
N LEU A 373 -29.81 -20.17 7.55
CA LEU A 373 -29.00 -21.19 6.91
C LEU A 373 -29.31 -21.32 5.41
N ARG A 374 -28.25 -21.33 4.60
CA ARG A 374 -28.33 -21.69 3.18
C ARG A 374 -28.62 -23.18 2.99
N ASN A 375 -28.05 -24.02 3.86
CA ASN A 375 -28.09 -25.48 3.77
C ASN A 375 -28.79 -26.11 4.99
N ALA A 376 -29.98 -25.62 5.34
CA ALA A 376 -30.71 -26.07 6.53
C ALA A 376 -31.00 -27.58 6.54
N GLY A 377 -31.33 -28.18 5.38
CA GLY A 377 -31.53 -29.62 5.26
C GLY A 377 -30.26 -30.41 5.58
N ASN A 378 -29.10 -29.96 5.09
CA ASN A 378 -27.82 -30.61 5.35
C ASN A 378 -27.43 -30.50 6.83
N ALA A 379 -27.72 -29.37 7.49
CA ALA A 379 -27.48 -29.22 8.92
C ALA A 379 -28.27 -30.26 9.74
N TRP A 380 -29.55 -30.50 9.39
CA TRP A 380 -30.33 -31.57 10.03
C TRP A 380 -29.79 -32.97 9.72
N TYR A 381 -29.30 -33.19 8.50
CA TYR A 381 -28.68 -34.45 8.12
C TYR A 381 -27.43 -34.73 8.95
N TYR A 382 -26.54 -33.75 9.10
CA TYR A 382 -25.38 -33.85 9.98
C TYR A 382 -25.77 -34.09 11.45
N VAL A 383 -26.81 -33.44 11.97
CA VAL A 383 -27.33 -33.79 13.32
C VAL A 383 -27.76 -35.25 13.39
N GLY A 384 -28.47 -35.75 12.37
CA GLY A 384 -28.91 -37.14 12.31
C GLY A 384 -27.75 -38.13 12.27
N TYR A 385 -26.76 -37.85 11.41
CA TYR A 385 -25.57 -38.68 11.28
C TYR A 385 -24.76 -38.70 12.58
N ALA A 386 -24.49 -37.54 13.17
CA ALA A 386 -23.73 -37.45 14.42
C ALA A 386 -24.42 -38.22 15.56
N ARG A 387 -25.76 -38.20 15.61
CA ARG A 387 -26.51 -38.96 16.62
C ARG A 387 -26.46 -40.46 16.38
N TYR A 388 -26.49 -40.87 15.12
CA TYR A 388 -26.35 -42.27 14.76
C TYR A 388 -25.00 -42.83 15.20
N GLU A 389 -23.90 -42.12 14.92
CA GLU A 389 -22.54 -42.49 15.38
C GLU A 389 -22.37 -42.46 16.91
N GLN A 390 -23.22 -41.68 17.60
CA GLN A 390 -23.31 -41.67 19.06
C GLN A 390 -24.29 -42.73 19.61
N GLU A 391 -24.75 -43.68 18.77
CA GLU A 391 -25.73 -44.72 19.11
C GLU A 391 -27.10 -44.20 19.57
N ASN A 392 -27.39 -42.91 19.36
CA ASN A 392 -28.68 -42.30 19.62
C ASN A 392 -29.61 -42.48 18.41
N ILE A 393 -30.07 -43.72 18.23
CA ILE A 393 -30.85 -44.15 17.08
C ILE A 393 -32.16 -43.36 16.91
N ASP A 394 -32.93 -43.20 18.00
CA ASP A 394 -34.19 -42.45 17.96
C ASP A 394 -33.96 -40.99 17.55
N GLY A 395 -32.96 -40.34 18.15
CA GLY A 395 -32.60 -38.97 17.85
C GLY A 395 -32.07 -38.80 16.42
N ALA A 396 -31.39 -39.81 15.87
CA ALA A 396 -30.92 -39.84 14.50
C ALA A 396 -32.08 -39.87 13.50
N ILE A 397 -33.03 -40.79 13.68
CA ILE A 397 -34.22 -40.90 12.84
C ILE A 397 -35.04 -39.60 12.89
N GLU A 398 -35.21 -38.99 14.07
CA GLU A 398 -35.92 -37.72 14.20
C GLU A 398 -35.26 -36.58 13.40
N ALA A 399 -33.94 -36.47 13.50
CA ALA A 399 -33.19 -35.44 12.78
C ALA A 399 -33.19 -35.70 11.27
N MET A 400 -33.07 -36.95 10.82
CA MET A 400 -33.21 -37.32 9.42
C MET A 400 -34.62 -37.03 8.89
N LYS A 401 -35.68 -37.26 9.67
CA LYS A 401 -37.06 -36.87 9.30
C LYS A 401 -37.20 -35.36 9.12
N ARG A 402 -36.44 -34.55 9.90
CA ARG A 402 -36.39 -33.08 9.70
C ARG A 402 -35.61 -32.72 8.44
N ALA A 403 -34.48 -33.37 8.18
CA ALA A 403 -33.73 -33.22 6.94
C ALA A 403 -34.58 -33.57 5.71
N ALA A 404 -35.41 -34.61 5.81
CA ALA A 404 -36.25 -35.09 4.72
C ALA A 404 -37.36 -34.11 4.29
N LYS A 405 -37.64 -33.08 5.11
CA LYS A 405 -38.57 -31.99 4.75
C LYS A 405 -38.00 -31.01 3.74
N PHE A 406 -36.69 -31.09 3.45
CA PHE A 406 -36.02 -30.24 2.48
C PHE A 406 -35.84 -31.03 1.17
N ASP A 407 -36.32 -30.49 0.06
CA ASP A 407 -36.33 -31.19 -1.23
C ASP A 407 -34.94 -31.71 -1.65
N ASN A 408 -33.89 -30.92 -1.42
CA ASN A 408 -32.52 -31.28 -1.76
C ASN A 408 -31.92 -32.39 -0.86
N MET A 409 -32.54 -32.69 0.28
CA MET A 409 -32.08 -33.70 1.24
C MET A 409 -33.07 -34.84 1.46
N LYS A 410 -34.26 -34.77 0.88
CA LYS A 410 -35.34 -35.75 1.05
C LYS A 410 -34.90 -37.18 0.79
N GLU A 411 -34.45 -37.46 -0.43
CA GLU A 411 -34.09 -38.81 -0.84
C GLU A 411 -32.94 -39.37 0.01
N ARG A 412 -31.91 -38.56 0.28
CA ARG A 412 -30.75 -39.00 1.07
C ARG A 412 -31.14 -39.30 2.51
N ALA A 413 -31.95 -38.45 3.13
CA ALA A 413 -32.41 -38.65 4.50
C ALA A 413 -33.35 -39.86 4.62
N GLU A 414 -34.27 -40.06 3.66
CA GLU A 414 -35.16 -41.23 3.62
C GLU A 414 -34.39 -42.54 3.46
N LYS A 415 -33.36 -42.57 2.60
CA LYS A 415 -32.46 -43.73 2.47
C LYS A 415 -31.71 -44.03 3.76
N PHE A 416 -31.22 -43.00 4.46
CA PHE A 416 -30.52 -43.18 5.72
C PHE A 416 -31.46 -43.69 6.83
N ILE A 417 -32.71 -43.23 6.87
CA ILE A 417 -33.73 -43.77 7.78
C ILE A 417 -33.96 -45.26 7.50
N ALA A 418 -34.16 -45.62 6.22
CA ALA A 418 -34.37 -47.02 5.84
C ALA A 418 -33.17 -47.91 6.17
N PHE A 419 -31.95 -47.38 6.07
CA PHE A 419 -30.73 -48.05 6.50
C PHE A 419 -30.76 -48.36 8.01
N ILE A 420 -31.00 -47.34 8.85
CA ILE A 420 -31.09 -47.51 10.31
C ILE A 420 -32.19 -48.53 10.66
N GLU A 421 -33.39 -48.40 10.08
CA GLU A 421 -34.51 -49.30 10.34
C GLU A 421 -34.18 -50.76 9.95
N GLY A 422 -33.44 -50.94 8.86
CA GLY A 422 -32.95 -52.25 8.43
C GLY A 422 -31.95 -52.87 9.41
N GLU A 423 -31.06 -52.07 10.00
CA GLU A 423 -30.13 -52.53 11.03
C GLU A 423 -30.85 -52.95 12.31
N ILE A 424 -31.81 -52.14 12.78
CA ILE A 424 -32.64 -52.48 13.96
C ILE A 424 -33.35 -53.82 13.75
N GLU A 425 -33.97 -54.04 12.59
CA GLU A 425 -34.68 -55.28 12.30
C GLU A 425 -33.72 -56.48 12.19
N ARG A 426 -32.51 -56.28 11.64
CA ARG A 426 -31.47 -57.30 11.59
C ARG A 426 -30.99 -57.67 12.99
N GLU A 427 -30.69 -56.68 13.82
CA GLU A 427 -30.28 -56.85 15.22
C GLU A 427 -31.33 -57.63 16.01
N LYS A 428 -32.61 -57.25 15.86
CA LYS A 428 -33.74 -57.95 16.50
C LYS A 428 -33.84 -59.41 16.07
N LYS A 429 -33.75 -59.69 14.76
CA LYS A 429 -33.76 -61.08 14.24
C LYS A 429 -32.56 -61.87 14.72
N LEU A 430 -31.39 -61.23 14.81
CA LEU A 430 -30.18 -61.86 15.35
C LEU A 430 -30.38 -62.21 16.83
N GLN A 431 -30.89 -61.29 17.64
CA GLN A 431 -31.19 -61.56 19.05
C GLN A 431 -32.23 -62.67 19.22
N GLU A 432 -33.28 -62.68 18.41
CA GLU A 432 -34.28 -63.76 18.39
C GLU A 432 -33.63 -65.11 18.03
N TYR A 433 -32.81 -65.15 16.97
CA TYR A 433 -32.07 -66.35 16.59
C TYR A 433 -31.14 -66.84 17.70
N LEU A 434 -30.33 -65.94 18.28
CA LEU A 434 -29.40 -66.26 19.37
C LEU A 434 -30.15 -66.81 20.60
N SER A 435 -31.33 -66.28 20.92
CA SER A 435 -32.16 -66.79 22.03
C SER A 435 -32.66 -68.22 21.84
N THR A 436 -32.63 -68.73 20.60
CA THR A 436 -32.99 -70.12 20.26
C THR A 436 -31.80 -71.07 20.17
N GLN A 437 -30.56 -70.56 20.25
CA GLN A 437 -29.35 -71.37 20.18
C GLN A 437 -28.94 -71.89 21.57
N PRO A 438 -28.39 -73.12 21.67
CA PRO A 438 -27.84 -73.64 22.92
C PRO A 438 -26.54 -72.88 23.32
N ASP A 439 -26.27 -72.78 24.62
CA ASP A 439 -25.21 -71.93 25.20
C ASP A 439 -23.82 -72.17 24.58
N ASN A 440 -23.52 -73.41 24.16
CA ASN A 440 -22.25 -73.77 23.54
C ASN A 440 -22.02 -73.12 22.16
N VAL A 441 -23.08 -72.80 21.42
CA VAL A 441 -23.01 -72.12 20.10
C VAL A 441 -22.85 -70.60 20.27
N LEU A 442 -23.42 -70.04 21.34
CA LEU A 442 -23.28 -68.61 21.67
C LEU A 442 -21.84 -68.24 22.04
N ASP A 443 -21.14 -69.12 22.74
CA ASP A 443 -19.73 -68.94 23.11
C ASP A 443 -18.78 -68.98 21.90
N GLU A 444 -19.13 -69.74 20.85
CA GLU A 444 -18.35 -69.84 19.61
C GLU A 444 -18.53 -68.57 18.74
N LEU A 445 -19.77 -68.11 18.58
CA LEU A 445 -20.09 -66.89 17.83
C LEU A 445 -19.53 -65.62 18.48
N ARG A 446 -19.48 -65.54 19.81
CA ARG A 446 -18.87 -64.40 20.52
C ARG A 446 -17.37 -64.29 20.25
N ARG A 447 -16.66 -65.41 20.10
CA ARG A 447 -15.22 -65.40 19.74
C ARG A 447 -14.96 -64.93 18.31
N GLU A 448 -15.88 -65.17 17.38
CA GLU A 448 -15.75 -64.71 15.99
C GLU A 448 -16.05 -63.22 15.82
N ALA A 449 -17.04 -62.68 16.55
CA ALA A 449 -17.42 -61.27 16.46
C ALA A 449 -16.35 -60.31 17.00
N GLU A 450 -15.53 -60.73 17.97
CA GLU A 450 -14.41 -59.95 18.51
C GLU A 450 -13.26 -59.75 17.48
N GLY A 451 -13.31 -60.39 16.31
CA GLY A 451 -12.28 -60.31 15.26
C GLY A 451 -12.67 -59.59 13.97
N ALA A 452 -13.86 -59.00 13.86
CA ALA A 452 -14.36 -58.41 12.61
C ALA A 452 -14.23 -56.88 12.58
N ASP A 453 -13.50 -56.33 11.61
CA ASP A 453 -13.36 -54.89 11.36
C ASP A 453 -14.63 -54.30 10.74
N LYS A 454 -14.99 -53.08 11.16
CA LYS A 454 -16.17 -52.36 10.64
C LYS A 454 -15.88 -51.81 9.23
N PRO A 455 -16.87 -51.82 8.31
CA PRO A 455 -16.68 -51.31 6.96
C PRO A 455 -16.57 -49.78 6.95
N ASP A 456 -15.58 -49.30 6.22
CA ASP A 456 -15.27 -47.89 6.00
C ASP A 456 -16.28 -47.27 5.01
N VAL A 457 -16.96 -46.19 5.41
CA VAL A 457 -17.94 -45.48 4.56
C VAL A 457 -17.37 -44.12 4.20
N ASP A 458 -16.78 -44.03 3.02
CA ASP A 458 -16.18 -42.80 2.51
C ASP A 458 -17.26 -41.78 2.08
N LEU A 459 -17.46 -40.75 2.91
CA LEU A 459 -18.39 -39.65 2.68
C LEU A 459 -17.85 -38.57 1.71
N ARG A 460 -16.63 -38.71 1.17
CA ARG A 460 -16.01 -37.72 0.27
C ARG A 460 -16.76 -37.52 -1.04
N GLU A 461 -17.54 -38.50 -1.50
CA GLU A 461 -18.38 -38.37 -2.71
C GLU A 461 -19.57 -37.41 -2.53
N ALA A 462 -19.86 -36.97 -1.30
CA ALA A 462 -20.93 -36.03 -1.00
C ALA A 462 -20.55 -34.55 -1.21
N GLU A 463 -19.27 -34.25 -1.42
CA GLU A 463 -18.78 -32.88 -1.60
C GLU A 463 -18.93 -32.48 -3.08
N GLY A 464 -20.09 -31.91 -3.41
CA GLY A 464 -20.30 -31.12 -4.65
C GLY A 464 -19.49 -29.83 -4.67
N VAL A 465 -18.19 -29.90 -4.40
CA VAL A 465 -17.20 -28.88 -4.74
C VAL A 465 -16.55 -29.39 -6.02
N ALA A 466 -16.89 -28.75 -7.15
CA ALA A 466 -16.05 -28.88 -8.33
C ALA A 466 -14.63 -28.40 -7.96
N LEU A 467 -13.74 -29.34 -7.71
CA LEU A 467 -12.30 -29.09 -7.68
C LEU A 467 -11.91 -28.62 -9.09
N PRO A 468 -11.09 -27.56 -9.25
CA PRO A 468 -10.43 -27.33 -10.52
C PRO A 468 -9.51 -28.52 -10.79
N GLU A 469 -9.75 -29.21 -11.90
CA GLU A 469 -8.78 -30.17 -12.42
C GLU A 469 -7.49 -29.43 -12.83
N ASP A 470 -6.38 -30.11 -12.63
CA ASP A 470 -5.00 -29.79 -13.02
C ASP A 470 -4.28 -28.64 -12.29
N GLY A 471 -3.55 -29.06 -11.24
CA GLY A 471 -2.30 -28.45 -10.82
C GLY A 471 -1.29 -29.56 -10.52
N ALA A 472 -0.49 -29.93 -11.51
CA ALA A 472 0.56 -30.93 -11.39
C ALA A 472 1.43 -30.71 -10.14
N ALA A 473 1.53 -31.73 -9.29
CA ALA A 473 2.51 -31.77 -8.22
C ALA A 473 3.93 -31.82 -8.80
N PRO A 474 4.91 -31.09 -8.22
CA PRO A 474 6.30 -31.20 -8.64
C PRO A 474 6.87 -32.57 -8.26
N ALA A 475 7.63 -33.17 -9.17
CA ALA A 475 8.30 -34.44 -8.98
C ALA A 475 9.26 -34.39 -7.78
N GLU A 476 9.15 -35.37 -6.87
CA GLU A 476 10.15 -35.62 -5.83
C GLU A 476 11.50 -36.02 -6.46
N PRO A 477 12.63 -35.62 -5.85
CA PRO A 477 13.96 -35.96 -6.35
C PRO A 477 14.27 -37.43 -6.10
N GLY A 478 14.44 -38.18 -7.19
CA GLY A 478 14.76 -39.60 -7.18
C GLY A 478 16.05 -39.92 -6.43
N ALA A 479 15.95 -40.95 -5.59
CA ALA A 479 17.06 -41.58 -4.90
C ALA A 479 18.14 -42.06 -5.90
N ALA A 480 19.40 -41.72 -5.60
CA ALA A 480 20.57 -42.18 -6.34
C ALA A 480 20.79 -43.70 -6.15
N PRO A 481 21.07 -44.47 -7.21
CA PRO A 481 21.53 -45.85 -7.10
C PRO A 481 23.03 -45.94 -6.78
N PRO A 482 23.51 -47.07 -6.23
CA PRO A 482 24.85 -47.18 -5.65
C PRO A 482 25.94 -47.29 -6.72
N ALA A 483 27.11 -46.78 -6.37
CA ALA A 483 28.33 -46.85 -7.15
C ALA A 483 28.89 -48.28 -7.23
N ALA A 484 29.07 -48.76 -8.46
CA ALA A 484 30.05 -49.76 -8.87
C ALA A 484 30.59 -49.22 -10.22
N GLY A 485 31.87 -49.01 -10.46
CA GLY A 485 33.00 -49.91 -10.29
C GLY A 485 33.67 -50.00 -11.67
N ALA A 486 34.87 -49.42 -11.78
CA ALA A 486 35.93 -49.54 -12.79
C ALA A 486 35.62 -50.14 -14.19
N THR A 487 36.06 -49.46 -15.25
CA THR A 487 37.25 -49.86 -16.06
C THR A 487 37.59 -48.83 -17.16
N GLU A 488 38.91 -48.62 -17.31
CA GLU A 488 39.71 -48.01 -18.41
C GLU A 488 39.56 -46.54 -18.78
#